data_AF-A0A1F7YIV4-F1
#
_entry.id   AF-A0A1F7YIV4-F1
#
_cell.length_a   1.000
_cell.length_b   1.000
_cell.length_c   1.000
_cell.angle_alpha   90.00
_cell.angle_beta   90.00
_cell.angle_gamma   90.00
#
_symmetry.space_group_name_H-M   'P 1'
#
loop_
_entity.id
_entity.type
_entity.pdbx_description
1 polymer ?
#
loop_
_entity_poly.entity_id
_entity_poly.type
_entity_poly.pdbx_seq_one_letter_code
_entity_poly.pdbx_strand_id
1 'polypeptide(L)'
;MKSNYLLTIIVAVVVGAGGFFAGTKYQQSKTPANRFENLQGGRNGTQQGRGGFRPVNGEILSLDDKSITVKLTDGSSKIVFFTDNTVYNKSSEGSKSDLKVGEKVAVFGADNPDGSVTAQNVQLNPQLRGVPTGAPRQ
;
A
#
# COMPACT_ATOMS: atom_id res chain seq x y z
N MET A 1 4.08 33.89 28.98
CA MET A 1 2.81 33.22 28.65
C MET A 1 3.07 32.06 27.68
N LYS A 2 3.55 30.93 28.19
CA LYS A 2 3.77 29.69 27.43
C LYS A 2 3.39 28.55 28.38
N SER A 3 2.69 27.53 27.87
CA SER A 3 2.35 26.23 28.50
C SER A 3 0.87 25.86 28.71
N ASN A 4 -0.11 26.54 28.11
CA ASN A 4 -1.51 26.11 28.19
C ASN A 4 -1.95 25.13 27.09
N TYR A 5 -1.21 25.04 25.97
CA TYR A 5 -1.55 24.16 24.85
C TYR A 5 -1.35 22.67 25.16
N LEU A 6 -0.38 22.35 26.01
CA LEU A 6 -0.06 20.97 26.37
C LEU A 6 -1.19 20.34 27.20
N LEU A 7 -1.85 21.14 28.04
CA LEU A 7 -3.02 20.74 28.82
C LEU A 7 -4.25 20.54 27.92
N THR A 8 -4.44 21.37 26.88
CA THR A 8 -5.55 21.24 25.92
C THR A 8 -5.42 19.98 25.06
N ILE A 9 -4.20 19.65 24.61
CA ILE A 9 -3.93 18.44 23.81
C ILE A 9 -4.16 17.17 24.64
N ILE A 10 -3.73 17.14 25.91
CA ILE A 10 -3.97 15.99 26.80
C ILE A 10 -5.47 15.78 27.04
N VAL A 11 -6.24 16.85 27.30
CA VAL A 11 -7.69 16.74 27.48
C VAL A 11 -8.39 16.24 26.21
N ALA A 12 -7.99 16.72 25.03
CA ALA A 12 -8.57 16.28 23.76
C ALA A 12 -8.30 14.79 23.49
N VAL A 13 -7.10 14.29 23.80
CA VAL A 13 -6.75 12.87 23.64
C VAL A 13 -7.52 11.98 24.62
N VAL A 14 -7.69 12.40 25.87
CA VAL A 14 -8.44 11.63 26.88
C VAL A 14 -9.93 11.56 26.54
N VAL A 15 -10.54 12.66 26.10
CA VAL A 15 -11.96 12.69 25.68
C VAL A 15 -12.18 11.88 24.40
N GLY A 16 -11.27 11.99 23.42
CA GLY A 16 -11.32 11.21 22.18
C GLY A 16 -11.20 9.70 22.41
N ALA A 17 -10.28 9.27 23.27
CA ALA A 17 -10.10 7.86 23.61
C ALA A 17 -11.28 7.29 24.43
N GLY A 18 -11.81 8.06 25.39
CA GLY A 18 -12.97 7.67 26.20
C GLY A 18 -14.26 7.54 25.39
N GLY A 19 -14.52 8.46 24.46
CA GLY A 19 -15.69 8.42 23.58
C GLY A 19 -15.68 7.25 22.59
N PHE A 20 -14.51 6.92 22.05
CA PHE A 20 -14.35 5.82 21.10
C PHE A 20 -14.53 4.43 21.75
N PHE A 21 -14.04 4.23 22.99
CA PHE A 21 -14.21 2.98 23.72
C PHE A 21 -15.66 2.76 24.22
N ALA A 22 -16.37 3.82 24.61
CA ALA A 22 -17.76 3.72 25.01
C ALA A 22 -18.70 3.44 23.81
N GLY A 23 -18.46 4.07 22.66
CA GLY A 23 -19.27 3.89 21.45
C GLY A 23 -19.16 2.48 20.85
N THR A 24 -17.97 1.90 20.82
CA THR A 24 -17.73 0.56 20.25
C THR A 24 -18.40 -0.57 21.04
N LYS A 25 -18.48 -0.43 22.38
CA LYS A 25 -19.21 -1.38 23.26
C LYS A 25 -20.73 -1.31 23.08
N TYR A 26 -21.31 -0.14 22.81
CA TYR A 26 -22.75 0.03 22.64
C TYR A 26 -23.28 -0.56 21.32
N GLN A 27 -22.43 -0.60 20.29
CA GLN A 27 -22.79 -1.17 18.98
C GLN A 27 -22.75 -2.71 18.97
N GLN A 28 -22.00 -3.33 19.89
CA GLN A 28 -21.88 -4.77 20.01
C GLN A 28 -23.12 -5.44 20.66
N SER A 29 -23.97 -4.67 21.37
CA SER A 29 -25.14 -5.21 22.07
C SER A 29 -26.44 -5.23 21.24
N LYS A 30 -26.40 -4.87 19.95
CA LYS A 30 -27.60 -4.81 19.08
C LYS A 30 -27.50 -5.55 17.74
N THR A 31 -26.56 -6.48 17.55
CA THR A 31 -26.54 -7.31 16.33
C THR A 31 -27.21 -8.66 16.61
N PRO A 32 -28.43 -8.92 16.08
CA PRO A 32 -29.08 -10.20 16.26
C PRO A 32 -28.28 -11.29 15.52
N ALA A 33 -27.83 -12.28 16.28
CA ALA A 33 -27.32 -13.53 15.77
C ALA A 33 -28.48 -14.28 15.10
N ASN A 34 -28.46 -14.38 13.75
CA ASN A 34 -29.06 -15.46 12.97
C ASN A 34 -28.90 -15.20 11.47
N ARG A 35 -28.00 -15.97 10.83
CA ARG A 35 -28.24 -16.72 9.58
C ARG A 35 -26.90 -17.21 9.02
N PHE A 36 -26.40 -18.28 9.63
CA PHE A 36 -25.55 -19.24 8.94
C PHE A 36 -26.49 -20.26 8.27
N GLU A 37 -26.07 -20.81 7.14
CA GLU A 37 -26.77 -21.85 6.34
C GLU A 37 -27.66 -21.36 5.19
N ASN A 38 -27.04 -21.01 4.06
CA ASN A 38 -27.32 -21.72 2.80
C ASN A 38 -26.18 -21.56 1.80
N LEU A 39 -25.74 -22.70 1.27
CA LEU A 39 -24.67 -22.87 0.30
C LEU A 39 -25.09 -22.36 -1.10
N GLN A 40 -24.05 -22.13 -1.91
CA GLN A 40 -24.01 -22.40 -3.35
C GLN A 40 -24.47 -21.29 -4.30
N GLY A 41 -23.49 -20.69 -4.97
CA GLY A 41 -23.71 -20.09 -6.29
C GLY A 41 -22.94 -18.81 -6.53
N GLY A 42 -21.81 -18.91 -7.25
CA GLY A 42 -21.33 -17.79 -8.06
C GLY A 42 -20.00 -17.17 -7.65
N ARG A 43 -18.94 -17.71 -8.25
CA ARG A 43 -17.89 -16.96 -8.97
C ARG A 43 -17.33 -15.69 -8.30
N ASN A 44 -16.01 -15.78 -8.10
CA ASN A 44 -15.03 -14.69 -8.27
C ASN A 44 -14.71 -13.87 -7.01
N GLY A 45 -13.49 -14.04 -6.52
CA GLY A 45 -12.96 -13.22 -5.43
C GLY A 45 -11.86 -13.90 -4.62
N THR A 46 -10.79 -14.35 -5.26
CA THR A 46 -9.49 -14.55 -4.62
C THR A 46 -9.02 -13.24 -3.97
N GLN A 47 -9.51 -12.96 -2.77
CA GLN A 47 -9.00 -11.86 -1.94
C GLN A 47 -9.21 -12.13 -0.46
N GLN A 48 -8.89 -13.35 -0.04
CA GLN A 48 -8.88 -13.72 1.37
C GLN A 48 -7.50 -14.29 1.69
N GLY A 49 -6.61 -13.46 2.28
CA GLY A 49 -5.35 -13.96 2.84
C GLY A 49 -4.08 -13.10 2.74
N ARG A 50 -4.12 -11.81 2.39
CA ARG A 50 -2.90 -10.96 2.48
C ARG A 50 -2.96 -10.06 3.71
N GLY A 51 -2.34 -10.51 4.80
CA GLY A 51 -2.22 -9.74 6.02
C GLY A 51 -1.65 -8.33 5.78
N GLY A 52 -2.26 -7.32 6.41
CA GLY A 52 -1.65 -6.06 6.83
C GLY A 52 -1.06 -5.10 5.80
N PHE A 53 -0.89 -5.47 4.53
CA PHE A 53 -0.25 -4.61 3.54
C PHE A 53 -1.24 -3.57 3.00
N ARG A 54 -1.41 -2.48 3.77
CA ARG A 54 -2.08 -1.27 3.30
C ARG A 54 -1.03 -0.36 2.68
N PRO A 55 -0.96 -0.22 1.33
CA PRO A 55 0.00 0.68 0.71
C PRO A 55 -0.28 2.12 1.14
N VAL A 56 0.80 2.86 1.41
CA VAL A 56 0.77 4.28 1.75
C VAL A 56 1.13 5.03 0.47
N ASN A 57 0.17 5.75 -0.10
CA ASN A 57 0.37 6.56 -1.30
C ASN A 57 0.04 8.01 -0.96
N GLY A 58 0.92 8.93 -1.33
CA GLY A 58 0.74 10.34 -1.00
C GLY A 58 1.98 11.20 -1.22
N GLU A 59 1.90 12.44 -0.76
CA GLU A 59 2.97 13.44 -0.86
C GLU A 59 3.80 13.45 0.44
N ILE A 60 5.12 13.55 0.34
CA ILE A 60 6.00 13.64 1.51
C ILE A 60 5.95 15.07 2.07
N LEU A 61 5.47 15.24 3.30
CA LEU A 61 5.42 16.52 4.01
C LEU A 61 6.71 16.82 4.80
N SER A 62 7.34 15.78 5.34
CA SER A 62 8.58 15.88 6.11
C SER A 62 9.43 14.63 5.98
N LEU A 63 10.74 14.78 6.15
CA LEU A 63 11.74 13.71 6.09
C LEU A 63 12.66 13.84 7.31
N ASP A 64 12.84 12.73 8.01
CA ASP A 64 13.80 12.52 9.10
C ASP A 64 14.72 11.32 8.75
N ASP A 65 15.75 11.08 9.55
CA ASP A 65 16.75 10.02 9.29
C ASP A 65 16.16 8.61 9.14
N LYS A 66 15.07 8.31 9.86
CA LYS A 66 14.44 6.99 9.91
C LYS A 66 12.95 7.01 9.59
N SER A 67 12.42 8.15 9.14
CA SER A 67 10.99 8.27 8.86
C SER A 67 10.64 9.36 7.86
N ILE A 68 9.46 9.24 7.25
CA ILE A 68 8.80 10.30 6.48
C ILE A 68 7.37 10.49 6.98
N THR A 69 6.87 11.72 6.89
CA THR A 69 5.44 12.00 7.03
C THR A 69 4.83 12.12 5.65
N VAL A 70 3.81 11.33 5.36
CA VAL A 70 3.11 11.30 4.07
C VAL A 70 1.70 11.84 4.24
N LYS A 71 1.34 12.86 3.46
CA LYS A 71 -0.03 13.32 3.26
C LYS A 71 -0.75 12.37 2.31
N LEU A 72 -1.79 11.73 2.82
CA LEU A 72 -2.64 10.82 2.06
C LEU A 72 -3.63 11.59 1.18
N THR A 73 -4.18 10.91 0.18
CA THR A 73 -5.17 11.48 -0.74
C THR A 73 -6.48 11.88 -0.07
N ASP A 74 -6.81 11.31 1.09
CA ASP A 74 -7.96 11.67 1.91
C ASP A 74 -7.72 12.92 2.80
N GLY A 75 -6.54 13.53 2.68
CA GLY A 75 -6.13 14.71 3.45
C GLY A 75 -5.54 14.39 4.82
N SER A 76 -5.59 13.14 5.28
CA SER A 76 -4.92 12.72 6.53
C SER A 76 -3.40 12.59 6.33
N SER A 77 -2.65 12.41 7.42
CA SER A 77 -1.20 12.22 7.39
C SER A 77 -0.79 10.93 8.10
N LYS A 78 0.28 10.30 7.63
CA LYS A 78 0.83 9.06 8.19
C LYS A 78 2.35 9.11 8.24
N ILE A 79 2.92 8.71 9.38
CA ILE A 79 4.37 8.55 9.55
C ILE A 79 4.75 7.14 9.09
N VAL A 80 5.75 7.04 8.22
CA VAL A 80 6.32 5.79 7.71
C VAL A 80 7.76 5.69 8.22
N PHE A 81 8.09 4.58 8.90
CA PHE A 81 9.42 4.31 9.40
C PHE A 81 10.22 3.43 8.44
N PHE A 82 11.52 3.68 8.36
CA PHE A 82 12.47 2.89 7.61
C PHE A 82 13.22 1.91 8.51
N THR A 83 13.52 0.75 7.96
CA THR A 83 14.44 -0.27 8.53
C THR A 83 15.60 -0.53 7.57
N ASP A 84 16.60 -1.28 8.01
CA ASP A 84 17.74 -1.69 7.16
C ASP A 84 17.33 -2.53 5.94
N ASN A 85 16.16 -3.17 6.00
CA ASN A 85 15.58 -3.93 4.89
C ASN A 85 14.74 -3.07 3.92
N THR A 86 14.70 -1.74 4.11
CA THR A 86 13.90 -0.86 3.24
C THR A 86 14.59 -0.72 1.89
N VAL A 87 13.90 -1.15 0.82
CA VAL A 87 14.39 -1.00 -0.55
C VAL A 87 13.75 0.23 -1.18
N TYR A 88 14.58 1.22 -1.49
CA TYR A 88 14.17 2.43 -2.21
C TYR A 88 14.29 2.22 -3.70
N ASN A 89 13.18 2.42 -4.43
CA ASN A 89 13.15 2.33 -5.88
C ASN A 89 12.71 3.69 -6.42
N LYS A 90 13.51 4.25 -7.33
CA LYS A 90 13.18 5.47 -8.05
C LYS A 90 13.11 5.12 -9.53
N SER A 91 11.96 5.35 -10.14
CA SER A 91 11.87 5.35 -11.60
C SER A 91 12.31 6.73 -12.10
N SER A 92 13.20 6.75 -13.08
CA SER A 92 13.56 7.95 -13.85
C SER A 92 13.05 7.80 -15.28
N GLU A 93 12.88 8.92 -15.97
CA GLU A 93 12.67 8.87 -17.42
C GLU A 93 13.85 8.15 -18.07
N GLY A 94 13.53 7.16 -18.90
CA GLY A 94 14.49 6.40 -19.69
C GLY A 94 14.41 6.81 -21.15
N SER A 95 15.53 6.68 -21.85
CA SER A 95 15.65 6.96 -23.27
C SER A 95 15.95 5.67 -24.04
N LYS A 96 15.76 5.69 -25.36
CA LYS A 96 16.12 4.55 -26.22
C LYS A 96 17.61 4.18 -26.11
N SER A 97 18.48 5.17 -25.86
CA SER A 97 19.92 4.96 -25.69
C SER A 97 20.29 4.19 -24.42
N ASP A 98 19.39 4.11 -23.44
CA ASP A 98 19.64 3.37 -22.21
C ASP A 98 19.41 1.85 -22.38
N LEU A 99 18.80 1.43 -23.50
CA LEU A 99 18.56 0.02 -23.81
C LEU A 99 19.88 -0.69 -24.14
N LYS A 100 20.26 -1.64 -23.29
CA LYS A 100 21.43 -2.49 -23.51
C LYS A 100 21.04 -3.95 -23.67
N VAL A 101 21.75 -4.63 -24.57
CA VAL A 101 21.57 -6.07 -24.77
C VAL A 101 21.91 -6.80 -23.46
N GLY A 102 21.02 -7.71 -23.05
CA GLY A 102 21.15 -8.47 -21.80
C GLY A 102 20.43 -7.87 -20.60
N GLU A 103 19.90 -6.64 -20.71
CA GLU A 103 19.08 -6.07 -19.64
C GLU A 103 17.66 -6.63 -19.64
N LYS A 104 17.06 -6.69 -18.45
CA LYS A 104 15.64 -7.06 -18.29
C LYS A 104 14.77 -5.86 -18.58
N VAL A 105 13.74 -6.06 -19.40
CA VAL A 105 12.77 -5.02 -19.75
C VAL A 105 11.34 -5.56 -19.63
N ALA A 106 10.39 -4.69 -19.33
CA ALA A 106 8.97 -4.96 -19.50
C ALA A 106 8.44 -4.01 -20.59
N VAL A 107 7.86 -4.59 -21.64
CA VAL A 107 7.31 -3.84 -22.78
C VAL A 107 5.79 -3.90 -22.69
N PHE A 108 5.15 -2.73 -22.70
CA PHE A 108 3.70 -2.59 -22.73
C PHE A 108 3.31 -1.93 -24.05
N GLY A 109 2.47 -2.60 -24.83
CA GLY A 109 2.17 -2.20 -26.21
C GLY A 109 1.06 -3.04 -26.82
N ALA A 110 0.79 -2.81 -28.10
CA ALA A 110 -0.18 -3.59 -28.87
C ALA A 110 0.53 -4.73 -29.60
N ASP A 111 -0.02 -5.94 -29.51
CA ASP A 111 0.42 -7.08 -30.31
C ASP A 111 0.02 -6.87 -31.78
N ASN A 112 0.94 -7.21 -32.68
CA ASN A 112 0.73 -7.16 -34.11
C ASN A 112 0.39 -8.57 -34.65
N PRO A 113 -0.30 -8.69 -35.81
CA PRO A 113 -0.67 -9.99 -36.39
C PRO A 113 0.52 -10.90 -36.74
N ASP A 114 1.71 -10.33 -36.89
CA ASP A 114 2.96 -11.04 -37.17
C ASP A 114 3.67 -11.56 -35.90
N GLY A 115 3.09 -11.34 -34.72
CA GLY A 115 3.64 -11.74 -33.42
C GLY A 115 4.65 -10.75 -32.83
N SER A 116 4.89 -9.61 -33.47
CA SER A 116 5.68 -8.52 -32.90
C SER A 116 4.83 -7.62 -31.99
N VAL A 117 5.47 -6.78 -31.16
CA VAL A 117 4.78 -5.83 -30.26
C VAL A 117 5.16 -4.40 -30.60
N THR A 118 4.17 -3.55 -30.84
CA THR A 118 4.35 -2.10 -30.97
C THR A 118 4.33 -1.46 -29.58
N ALA A 119 5.51 -1.18 -29.03
CA ALA A 119 5.69 -0.65 -27.68
C ALA A 119 5.15 0.78 -27.51
N GLN A 120 4.33 1.00 -26.47
CA GLN A 120 3.88 2.32 -26.03
C GLN A 120 4.64 2.78 -24.78
N ASN A 121 5.06 1.84 -23.94
CA ASN A 121 5.86 2.10 -22.76
C ASN A 121 6.87 0.96 -22.56
N VAL A 122 8.12 1.31 -22.30
CA VAL A 122 9.17 0.34 -21.99
C VAL A 122 9.74 0.67 -20.62
N GLN A 123 9.59 -0.27 -19.69
CA GLN A 123 10.18 -0.15 -18.36
C GLN A 123 11.50 -0.91 -18.33
N LEU A 124 12.57 -0.18 -18.02
CA LEU A 124 13.91 -0.75 -17.82
C LEU A 124 14.01 -1.33 -16.41
N ASN A 125 14.65 -2.50 -16.30
CA ASN A 125 14.88 -3.24 -15.06
C ASN A 125 13.63 -3.34 -14.16
N PRO A 126 12.50 -3.86 -14.69
CA PRO A 126 11.25 -3.91 -13.94
C PRO A 126 11.43 -4.76 -12.70
N GLN A 127 11.07 -4.21 -11.55
CA GLN A 127 11.00 -4.97 -10.30
C GLN A 127 9.75 -5.85 -10.36
N LEU A 128 9.89 -7.05 -10.93
CA LEU A 128 8.84 -8.06 -10.96
C LEU A 128 8.57 -8.57 -9.54
N ARG A 129 7.75 -7.83 -8.79
CA ARG A 129 7.38 -8.16 -7.42
C ARG A 129 6.37 -9.31 -7.44
N GLY A 130 6.85 -10.53 -7.64
CA GLY A 130 5.98 -11.70 -7.68
C GLY A 130 6.52 -12.96 -8.34
N VAL A 131 7.81 -13.09 -8.65
CA VAL A 131 8.36 -14.42 -8.94
C VAL A 131 8.65 -15.10 -7.60
N PRO A 132 7.82 -16.04 -7.10
CA PRO A 132 8.34 -17.00 -6.17
C PRO A 132 9.48 -17.68 -6.91
N THR A 133 10.72 -17.43 -6.50
CA THR A 133 11.82 -18.33 -6.80
C THR A 133 11.38 -19.67 -6.21
N GLY A 134 10.75 -20.49 -7.04
CA GLY A 134 10.44 -21.86 -6.73
C GLY A 134 11.79 -22.55 -6.54
N ALA A 135 12.30 -22.54 -5.32
CA ALA A 135 13.31 -23.48 -4.93
C ALA A 135 12.75 -24.87 -5.26
N PRO A 136 13.47 -25.72 -6.02
CA PRO A 136 13.01 -27.07 -6.25
C PRO A 136 12.83 -27.72 -4.88
N ARG A 137 11.58 -28.09 -4.55
CA ARG A 137 11.35 -29.03 -3.46
C ARG A 137 11.96 -30.35 -3.95
N GLN A 138 13.11 -30.69 -3.38
CA GLN A 138 13.68 -32.03 -3.48
C GLN A 138 12.75 -33.02 -2.77
#